data_AF-A0A7U9N9G3-F1
#
_entry.id   AF-A0A7U9N9G3-F1
#
_cell.length_a   1.000
_cell.length_b   1.000
_cell.length_c   1.000
_cell.angle_alpha   90.00
_cell.angle_beta   90.00
_cell.angle_gamma   90.00
#
_symmetry.space_group_name_H-M   'P 1'
#
loop_
_entity.id
_entity.type
_entity.pdbx_description
1 polymer ?
#
loop_
_entity_poly.entity_id
_entity_poly.type
_entity_poly.pdbx_seq_one_letter_code
_entity_poly.pdbx_strand_id
1 'polypeptide(L)'
;MGFRLNVTGGAEQIALDEKSIKNVVFGSESAADSNARATDFGVSMKVWGKMLYKLGGEGNDGTLGLSKWSVVPSEKADCYRNATVEVISAGQVVRKYEVPNAFVMEYSEEMDDETGVGTFYLHIKQKKDENDKVKIEGGYAGE
;
A
#
# COMPACT_ATOMS: atom_id res chain seq x y z
N MET A 1 -0.16 12.13 -13.21
CA MET A 1 0.59 11.50 -12.10
C MET A 1 -0.01 10.13 -11.89
N GLY A 2 0.82 9.09 -11.84
CA GLY A 2 0.41 7.72 -11.62
C GLY A 2 1.00 7.17 -10.32
N PHE A 3 0.52 6.02 -9.88
CA PHE A 3 1.03 5.34 -8.70
C PHE A 3 1.24 3.86 -8.99
N ARG A 4 2.27 3.27 -8.40
CA ARG A 4 2.46 1.82 -8.42
C ARG A 4 2.58 1.32 -6.99
N LEU A 5 1.91 0.21 -6.68
CA LEU A 5 2.04 -0.49 -5.41
C LEU A 5 2.64 -1.85 -5.66
N ASN A 6 3.65 -2.20 -4.88
CA ASN A 6 4.26 -3.52 -4.87
C ASN A 6 4.34 -4.04 -3.42
N VAL A 7 3.76 -5.20 -3.15
CA VAL A 7 3.79 -5.85 -1.84
C VAL A 7 4.48 -7.20 -1.96
N THR A 8 5.52 -7.39 -1.17
CA THR A 8 6.38 -8.60 -1.16
C THR A 8 6.49 -9.18 0.25
N GLY A 9 7.08 -10.36 0.39
CA GLY A 9 7.24 -11.04 1.68
C GLY A 9 6.11 -12.01 2.04
N GLY A 10 5.10 -12.14 1.18
CA GLY A 10 4.14 -13.25 1.21
C GLY A 10 4.45 -14.32 0.16
N ALA A 11 3.61 -15.36 0.09
CA ALA A 11 3.73 -16.44 -0.89
C ALA A 11 3.69 -15.95 -2.35
N GLU A 12 2.95 -14.87 -2.61
CA GLU A 12 2.85 -14.23 -3.92
C GLU A 12 3.14 -12.73 -3.81
N GLN A 13 3.78 -12.19 -4.84
CA GLN A 13 3.92 -10.75 -5.02
C GLN A 13 2.58 -10.15 -5.45
N ILE A 14 2.18 -9.07 -4.80
CA ILE A 14 1.00 -8.29 -5.16
C ILE A 14 1.49 -7.02 -5.85
N ALA A 15 1.09 -6.82 -7.11
CA ALA A 15 1.46 -5.64 -7.88
C ALA A 15 0.23 -4.95 -8.45
N LEU A 16 0.13 -3.63 -8.26
CA LEU A 16 -0.87 -2.77 -8.87
C LEU A 16 -0.15 -1.63 -9.60
N ASP A 17 -0.57 -1.35 -10.82
CA ASP A 17 0.03 -0.34 -11.68
C ASP A 17 -0.77 0.98 -11.67
N GLU A 18 -0.31 1.92 -12.49
CA GLU A 18 -0.86 3.27 -12.64
C GLU A 18 -2.32 3.30 -13.14
N LYS A 19 -2.82 2.19 -13.69
CA LYS A 19 -4.21 2.09 -14.17
C LYS A 19 -5.16 1.69 -13.04
N SER A 20 -4.66 0.97 -12.04
CA SER A 20 -5.45 0.50 -10.90
C SER A 20 -5.59 1.55 -9.81
N ILE A 21 -4.52 2.28 -9.48
CA ILE A 21 -4.49 3.16 -8.30
C ILE A 21 -4.97 4.58 -8.65
N LYS A 22 -5.95 5.08 -7.88
CA LYS A 22 -6.52 6.42 -8.02
C LYS A 22 -5.94 7.43 -7.02
N ASN A 23 -5.68 7.01 -5.79
CA ASN A 23 -5.24 7.89 -4.73
C ASN A 23 -4.33 7.16 -3.74
N VAL A 24 -3.33 7.87 -3.24
CA VAL A 24 -2.45 7.41 -2.15
C VAL A 24 -2.29 8.53 -1.14
N VAL A 25 -2.47 8.21 0.13
CA VAL A 25 -2.20 9.10 1.26
C VAL A 25 -1.16 8.46 2.16
N PHE A 26 -0.03 9.13 2.34
CA PHE A 26 0.97 8.78 3.36
C PHE A 26 0.70 9.60 4.63
N GLY A 27 0.72 8.95 5.79
CA GLY A 27 0.49 9.57 7.08
C GLY A 27 1.61 9.25 8.07
N SER A 28 2.01 10.26 8.86
CA SER A 28 2.81 10.11 10.07
C SER A 28 2.05 10.76 11.23
N GLU A 29 1.69 9.96 12.22
CA GLU A 29 0.85 10.35 13.36
C GLU A 29 1.70 10.34 14.63
N SER A 30 1.97 11.51 15.22
CA SER A 30 2.60 11.60 16.56
C SER A 30 1.53 11.65 17.65
N ALA A 31 1.88 11.24 18.88
CA ALA A 31 0.98 11.40 20.03
C ALA A 31 0.57 12.88 20.22
N ALA A 32 -0.69 13.11 20.59
CA ALA A 32 -1.26 14.46 20.75
C ALA A 32 -1.07 15.05 22.16
N ASP A 33 -0.34 14.38 23.05
CA ASP A 33 -0.09 14.85 24.41
C ASP A 33 1.17 15.73 24.50
N SER A 34 1.25 16.56 25.55
CA SER A 34 2.39 17.45 25.79
C SER A 34 3.69 16.71 26.13
N ASN A 35 3.63 15.40 26.33
CA ASN A 35 4.78 14.50 26.51
C ASN A 35 5.22 13.88 25.18
N ALA A 36 4.66 14.30 24.05
CA ALA A 36 4.98 13.82 22.72
C ALA A 36 6.49 13.82 22.49
N ARG A 37 7.11 12.65 22.69
CA ARG A 37 8.49 12.41 22.32
C ARG A 37 8.49 12.20 20.82
N ALA A 38 9.36 12.91 20.10
CA ALA A 38 9.53 12.83 18.65
C ALA A 38 9.81 11.39 18.12
N THR A 39 10.10 10.44 19.01
CA THR A 39 10.35 9.03 18.71
C THR A 39 9.10 8.16 18.70
N ASP A 40 7.97 8.62 19.24
CA ASP A 40 6.71 7.86 19.22
C ASP A 40 5.75 8.44 18.16
N PHE A 41 5.89 7.93 16.94
CA PHE A 41 4.98 8.19 15.84
C PHE A 41 4.51 6.87 15.22
N GLY A 42 3.38 6.87 14.54
CA GLY A 42 2.90 5.77 13.70
C GLY A 42 2.98 6.15 12.23
N VAL A 43 3.36 5.20 11.37
CA VAL A 43 3.34 5.38 9.92
C VAL A 43 2.16 4.61 9.33
N SER A 44 1.38 5.29 8.48
CA SER A 44 0.24 4.70 7.77
C SER A 44 0.27 5.05 6.28
N MET A 45 -0.32 4.16 5.48
CA MET A 45 -0.54 4.43 4.07
C MET A 45 -1.94 3.95 3.68
N LYS A 46 -2.66 4.82 2.99
CA LYS A 46 -4.00 4.55 2.48
C LYS A 46 -4.00 4.62 0.97
N VAL A 47 -4.56 3.61 0.32
CA VAL A 47 -4.56 3.44 -1.13
C VAL A 47 -5.99 3.18 -1.58
N TRP A 48 -6.43 3.91 -2.61
CA TRP A 48 -7.72 3.69 -3.26
C TRP A 48 -7.50 3.42 -4.74
N GLY A 49 -8.33 2.57 -5.32
CA GLY A 49 -8.22 2.23 -6.73
C GLY A 49 -9.45 1.55 -7.30
N LYS A 50 -9.31 1.15 -8.56
CA LYS A 50 -10.25 0.30 -9.30
C LYS A 50 -9.76 -1.13 -9.28
N MET A 51 -10.69 -2.07 -9.27
CA MET A 51 -10.44 -3.48 -9.44
C MET A 51 -10.38 -3.78 -10.94
N LEU A 52 -9.24 -4.28 -11.40
CA LEU A 52 -9.03 -4.67 -12.80
C LEU A 52 -8.94 -6.20 -12.87
N TYR A 53 -10.11 -6.85 -12.83
CA TYR A 53 -10.22 -8.31 -12.83
C TYR A 53 -9.49 -8.93 -14.02
N LYS A 54 -8.78 -10.03 -13.75
CA LYS A 54 -8.12 -10.83 -14.77
C LYS A 54 -8.87 -12.15 -14.98
N LEU A 55 -9.30 -12.40 -16.22
CA LEU A 55 -9.97 -13.66 -16.61
C LEU A 55 -8.98 -14.53 -17.39
N GLY A 56 -9.10 -15.86 -17.25
CA GLY A 56 -8.39 -16.81 -18.13
C GLY A 56 -6.92 -17.11 -17.81
N GLY A 57 -6.46 -16.83 -16.58
CA GLY A 57 -5.09 -17.16 -16.16
C GLY A 57 -4.00 -16.19 -16.64
N GLU A 58 -4.37 -15.09 -17.29
CA GLU A 58 -3.42 -14.04 -17.67
C GLU A 58 -3.13 -13.09 -16.49
N GLY A 59 -2.02 -13.36 -15.80
CA GLY A 59 -1.45 -12.49 -14.77
C GLY A 59 -2.09 -12.64 -13.38
N ASN A 60 -1.40 -12.12 -12.36
CA ASN A 60 -1.90 -12.11 -10.99
C ASN A 60 -2.89 -10.94 -10.80
N ASP A 61 -4.08 -11.22 -10.28
CA ASP A 61 -5.03 -10.18 -9.87
C ASP A 61 -4.54 -9.55 -8.56
N GLY A 62 -3.99 -8.33 -8.65
CA GLY A 62 -3.43 -7.65 -7.49
C GLY A 62 -4.47 -7.38 -6.40
N THR A 63 -5.72 -7.10 -6.76
CA THR A 63 -6.78 -6.86 -5.78
C THR A 63 -7.17 -8.14 -5.05
N LEU A 64 -7.22 -9.29 -5.73
CA LEU A 64 -7.36 -10.60 -5.07
C LEU A 64 -6.21 -10.88 -4.09
N GLY A 65 -4.99 -10.49 -4.47
CA GLY A 65 -3.83 -10.57 -3.58
C GLY A 65 -4.00 -9.73 -2.31
N LEU A 66 -4.54 -8.50 -2.44
CA LEU A 66 -4.84 -7.62 -1.31
C LEU A 66 -5.93 -8.20 -0.39
N SER A 67 -7.03 -8.72 -0.94
CA SER A 67 -8.08 -9.35 -0.13
C SER A 67 -7.59 -10.61 0.58
N LYS A 68 -6.71 -11.41 -0.06
CA LYS A 68 -6.06 -12.55 0.62
C LYS A 68 -5.13 -12.09 1.74
N TRP A 69 -4.39 -11.00 1.55
CA TRP A 69 -3.51 -10.46 2.58
C TRP A 69 -4.29 -9.88 3.77
N SER A 70 -5.42 -9.20 3.51
CA SER A 70 -6.21 -8.54 4.56
C SER A 70 -6.83 -9.52 5.57
N VAL A 71 -7.00 -10.79 5.20
CA VAL A 71 -7.55 -11.83 6.08
C VAL A 71 -6.47 -12.69 6.76
N VAL A 72 -5.18 -12.34 6.62
CA VAL A 72 -4.10 -13.06 7.31
C VAL A 72 -4.05 -12.62 8.79
N PRO A 73 -4.26 -13.53 9.76
CA PRO A 73 -4.23 -13.18 11.18
C PRO A 73 -2.86 -12.66 11.64
N SER A 74 -2.85 -11.75 12.61
CA SER A 74 -1.64 -11.12 13.15
C SER A 74 -0.65 -12.09 13.81
N GLU A 75 -1.12 -13.28 14.19
CA GLU A 75 -0.31 -14.37 14.76
C GLU A 75 0.59 -15.05 13.72
N LYS A 76 0.30 -14.87 12.43
CA LYS A 76 1.10 -15.42 11.34
C LYS A 76 2.11 -14.39 10.85
N ALA A 77 3.36 -14.80 10.66
CA ALA A 77 4.41 -13.93 10.13
C ALA A 77 4.00 -13.28 8.79
N ASP A 78 3.29 -14.03 7.93
CA ASP A 78 2.82 -13.59 6.61
C ASP A 78 1.86 -12.39 6.62
N CYS A 79 1.34 -11.98 7.79
CA CYS A 79 0.55 -10.75 7.91
C CYS A 79 1.41 -9.50 7.75
N TYR A 80 2.72 -9.59 8.08
CA TYR A 80 3.69 -8.53 7.91
C TYR A 80 4.38 -8.66 6.56
N ARG A 81 4.23 -7.64 5.70
CA ARG A 81 4.78 -7.63 4.34
C ARG A 81 5.49 -6.32 4.04
N ASN A 82 6.36 -6.32 3.03
CA ASN A 82 6.99 -5.09 2.58
C ASN A 82 6.14 -4.44 1.50
N ALA A 83 5.60 -3.25 1.78
CA ALA A 83 4.82 -2.46 0.85
C ALA A 83 5.64 -1.30 0.30
N THR A 84 5.80 -1.24 -1.03
CA THR A 84 6.46 -0.15 -1.73
C THR A 84 5.46 0.60 -2.59
N VAL A 85 5.40 1.93 -2.44
CA VAL A 85 4.64 2.79 -3.34
C VAL A 85 5.56 3.74 -4.09
N GLU A 86 5.42 3.76 -5.40
CA GLU A 86 6.09 4.71 -6.29
C GLU A 86 5.09 5.71 -6.84
N VAL A 87 5.44 6.99 -6.78
CA VAL A 87 4.70 8.08 -7.43
C VAL A 87 5.39 8.38 -8.75
N ILE A 88 4.63 8.29 -9.84
CA ILE A 88 5.11 8.44 -11.20
C ILE A 88 4.64 9.80 -11.76
N SER A 89 5.57 10.59 -12.28
CA SER A 89 5.28 11.82 -13.02
C SER A 89 6.09 11.83 -14.31
N ALA A 90 5.43 12.12 -15.44
CA ALA A 90 6.06 12.10 -16.77
C ALA A 90 6.89 10.83 -17.07
N GLY A 91 6.44 9.66 -16.58
CA GLY A 91 7.12 8.38 -16.78
C GLY A 91 8.30 8.11 -15.85
N GLN A 92 8.65 9.05 -14.96
CA GLN A 92 9.73 8.91 -13.99
C GLN A 92 9.17 8.74 -12.56
N VAL A 93 9.88 7.98 -11.72
CA VAL A 93 9.61 7.92 -10.29
C VAL A 93 10.05 9.25 -9.67
N VAL A 94 9.13 9.98 -9.05
CA VAL A 94 9.42 11.27 -8.39
C VAL A 94 9.42 11.19 -6.87
N ARG A 95 8.81 10.12 -6.32
CA ARG A 95 8.76 9.81 -4.90
C ARG A 95 8.59 8.31 -4.73
N LYS A 96 9.23 7.73 -3.73
CA LYS A 96 9.08 6.32 -3.35
C LYS A 96 8.99 6.17 -1.84
N TYR A 97 8.07 5.34 -1.40
CA TYR A 97 7.86 4.98 0.00
C TYR A 97 8.09 3.48 0.15
N GLU A 98 9.03 3.07 0.99
CA GLU A 98 9.20 1.66 1.41
C GLU A 98 8.72 1.52 2.86
N VAL A 99 7.70 0.71 3.07
CA VAL A 99 7.03 0.46 4.35
C VAL A 99 7.20 -1.03 4.68
N PRO A 100 8.34 -1.44 5.28
CA PRO A 100 8.66 -2.84 5.54
C PRO A 100 7.91 -3.38 6.76
N ASN A 101 7.46 -4.63 6.79
CA ASN A 101 6.66 -5.15 7.90
C ASN A 101 5.35 -4.34 8.12
N ALA A 102 4.78 -3.85 7.02
CA ALA A 102 3.44 -3.32 7.01
C ALA A 102 2.43 -4.45 7.26
N PHE A 103 1.31 -4.12 7.88
CA PHE A 103 0.16 -5.01 8.04
C PHE A 103 -1.12 -4.28 7.66
N VAL A 104 -2.14 -5.03 7.25
CA VAL A 104 -3.43 -4.46 6.86
C VAL A 104 -4.22 -4.09 8.11
N MET A 105 -4.59 -2.82 8.22
CA MET A 105 -5.51 -2.32 9.25
C MET A 105 -6.96 -2.40 8.80
N GLU A 106 -7.20 -2.14 7.52
CA GLU A 106 -8.54 -2.07 6.94
C GLU A 106 -8.43 -2.35 5.44
N TYR A 107 -9.32 -3.18 4.93
CA TYR A 107 -9.47 -3.43 3.51
C TYR A 107 -10.95 -3.59 3.18
N SER A 108 -11.38 -2.97 2.09
CA SER A 108 -12.75 -3.09 1.60
C SER A 108 -12.77 -3.05 0.08
N GLU A 109 -13.73 -3.78 -0.50
CA GLU A 109 -14.03 -3.80 -1.91
C GLU A 109 -15.51 -3.46 -2.10
N GLU A 110 -15.80 -2.63 -3.08
CA GLU A 110 -17.15 -2.25 -3.45
C GLU A 110 -17.37 -2.61 -4.91
N MET A 111 -18.41 -3.38 -5.18
CA MET A 111 -18.79 -3.84 -6.51
C MET A 111 -20.26 -3.52 -6.69
N ASP A 112 -20.59 -2.85 -7.79
CA ASP A 112 -21.96 -2.66 -8.24
C ASP A 112 -22.12 -3.26 -9.65
N ASP A 113 -23.37 -3.55 -10.01
CA ASP A 113 -23.75 -4.03 -11.33
C ASP A 113 -24.10 -2.90 -12.30
N GLU A 114 -24.12 -1.64 -11.84
CA GLU A 114 -24.49 -0.46 -12.63
C GLU A 114 -23.30 0.18 -13.37
N THR A 115 -22.14 0.32 -12.70
CA THR A 115 -20.94 0.97 -13.22
C THR A 115 -19.96 -0.02 -13.84
N GLY A 116 -20.10 -1.31 -13.52
CA GLY A 116 -19.31 -2.40 -14.09
C GLY A 116 -17.82 -2.38 -13.72
N VAL A 117 -17.41 -1.54 -12.76
CA VAL A 117 -16.01 -1.43 -12.30
C VAL A 117 -15.97 -1.35 -10.77
N GLY A 118 -15.53 -2.43 -10.13
CA GLY A 118 -15.32 -2.46 -8.69
C GLY A 118 -14.24 -1.47 -8.23
N THR A 119 -14.31 -1.06 -6.97
CA THR A 119 -13.30 -0.23 -6.31
C THR A 119 -12.78 -0.91 -5.06
N PHE A 120 -11.56 -0.55 -4.65
CA PHE A 120 -10.98 -1.03 -3.41
C PHE A 120 -10.42 0.12 -2.60
N TYR A 121 -10.38 -0.11 -1.29
CA TYR A 121 -9.65 0.70 -0.32
C TYR A 121 -8.77 -0.20 0.52
N LEU A 122 -7.50 0.19 0.65
CA LEU A 122 -6.49 -0.47 1.46
C LEU A 122 -5.91 0.54 2.44
N HIS A 123 -5.87 0.18 3.71
CA HIS A 123 -5.18 0.91 4.76
C HIS A 123 -4.15 -0.02 5.41
N ILE A 124 -2.88 0.33 5.29
CA ILE A 124 -1.79 -0.40 5.94
C ILE A 124 -1.13 0.49 6.99
N LYS A 125 -0.61 -0.14 8.03
CA LYS A 125 0.26 0.50 9.01
C LYS A 125 1.58 -0.23 9.11
N GLN A 126 2.63 0.55 9.39
CA GLN A 126 3.94 0.04 9.72
C GLN A 126 3.92 -0.56 11.13
N LYS A 127 4.64 -1.66 11.34
CA LYS A 127 4.89 -2.18 12.68
C LYS A 127 5.64 -1.14 13.52
N LYS A 128 5.06 -0.73 14.64
CA LYS A 128 5.47 0.48 15.38
C LYS A 128 6.93 0.45 15.87
N ASP A 129 7.43 -0.70 16.29
CA ASP A 129 8.81 -0.89 16.75
C ASP A 129 9.84 -0.90 15.61
N GLU A 130 9.40 -0.74 14.35
CA GLU A 130 10.25 -0.75 13.16
C GLU A 130 9.98 0.46 12.25
N ASN A 131 9.41 1.54 12.79
CA ASN A 131 9.14 2.76 12.03
C ASN A 131 10.41 3.44 11.49
N ASP A 132 11.56 3.23 12.13
CA ASP A 132 12.88 3.68 11.70
C ASP A 132 13.35 3.02 10.38
N LYS A 133 12.75 1.87 10.02
CA LYS A 133 13.05 1.15 8.77
C LYS A 133 12.29 1.68 7.56
N VAL A 134 11.29 2.54 7.76
CA VAL A 134 10.54 3.16 6.66
C VAL A 134 11.48 4.06 5.87
N LYS A 135 11.52 3.90 4.54
CA LYS A 135 12.31 4.76 3.66
C LYS A 135 11.41 5.66 2.83
N ILE A 136 11.80 6.92 2.73
CA ILE A 136 11.11 7.92 1.93
C ILE A 136 12.16 8.54 1.01
N GLU A 137 12.09 8.19 -0.25
CA GLU A 137 13.04 8.61 -1.28
C GLU A 137 12.36 9.55 -2.28
N GLY A 138 13.10 10.52 -2.81
CA GLY A 138 12.61 11.49 -3.79
C GLY A 138 13.69 12.50 -4.12
N GLY A 139 13.38 13.48 -4.96
CA GLY A 139 14.37 14.47 -5.41
C GLY A 139 15.46 13.84 -6.29
N TYR A 140 15.09 12.80 -7.03
CA TYR A 140 15.98 12.18 -8.02
C TYR A 140 16.45 13.24 -9.01
N ALA A 141 17.74 13.21 -9.34
CA ALA A 141 18.27 14.09 -10.38
C ALA A 141 17.51 13.82 -11.68
N GLY A 142 17.08 14.87 -12.37
CA GLY A 142 16.58 14.73 -13.73
C GLY A 142 17.73 14.30 -14.63
N GLU A 143 17.51 13.26 -15.44
CA GLU A 143 18.34 13.03 -16.63
C GLU A 143 18.12 14.12 -17.68
#